data_AF-A0A951BEL9-F1
#
_entry.id   AF-A0A951BEL9-F1
#
_cell.length_a   1.000
_cell.length_b   1.000
_cell.length_c   1.000
_cell.angle_alpha   90.00
_cell.angle_beta   90.00
_cell.angle_gamma   90.00
#
_symmetry.space_group_name_H-M   'P 1'
#
loop_
_entity.id
_entity.type
_entity.pdbx_description
1 polymer ?
#
loop_
_entity_poly.entity_id
_entity_poly.type
_entity_poly.pdbx_seq_one_letter_code
_entity_poly.pdbx_strand_id
1 'polypeptide(L)'
;MRQVVLIEIGMGVDLQGQDATKASVRAVRDAIGRIYLPGLRPFMTGGAERVEIVVRLAVPDGAGKPDPEAVRSAFPHRPATIEMVPGGMLTPNGLGDGHICIVNAAVEVAVRQ
;
A
#
# COMPACT_ATOMS: atom_id res chain seq x y z
N MET A 1 -3.87 21.18 13.06
CA MET A 1 -4.81 20.75 11.99
C MET A 1 -4.18 19.62 11.17
N ARG A 2 -4.96 18.67 10.64
CA ARG A 2 -4.48 17.61 9.74
C ARG A 2 -4.42 18.12 8.30
N GLN A 3 -3.28 18.02 7.64
CA GLN A 3 -3.09 18.44 6.26
C GLN A 3 -2.43 17.32 5.45
N VAL A 4 -3.06 16.88 4.35
CA VAL A 4 -2.44 15.94 3.40
C VAL A 4 -1.38 16.68 2.59
N VAL A 5 -0.17 16.11 2.55
CA VAL A 5 0.99 16.70 1.86
C VAL A 5 1.45 15.89 0.65
N LEU A 6 1.07 14.61 0.59
CA LEU A 6 1.42 13.73 -0.51
C LEU A 6 0.41 12.59 -0.64
N ILE A 7 0.11 12.22 -1.88
CA ILE A 7 -0.55 10.96 -2.22
C ILE A 7 0.31 10.27 -3.27
N GLU A 8 0.72 9.05 -2.99
CA GLU A 8 1.46 8.20 -3.92
C GLU A 8 0.61 7.02 -4.32
N ILE A 9 0.75 6.58 -5.57
CA ILE A 9 -0.05 5.48 -6.11
C ILE A 9 0.88 4.40 -6.66
N GLY A 10 0.47 3.15 -6.50
CA GLY A 10 1.23 2.01 -6.98
C GLY A 10 0.34 0.84 -7.37
N MET A 11 0.93 -0.09 -8.10
CA MET A 11 0.28 -1.34 -8.49
C MET A 11 1.19 -2.52 -8.18
N GLY A 12 0.59 -3.59 -7.68
CA GLY A 12 1.27 -4.84 -7.39
C GLY A 12 0.51 -6.01 -7.97
N VAL A 13 1.28 -6.97 -8.47
CA VAL A 13 0.73 -8.13 -9.17
C VAL A 13 1.32 -9.40 -8.58
N ASP A 14 0.51 -10.42 -8.35
CA ASP A 14 0.96 -11.79 -8.21
C ASP A 14 0.46 -12.63 -9.40
N LEU A 15 1.39 -13.18 -10.17
CA LEU A 15 1.11 -13.73 -11.50
C LEU A 15 0.54 -15.15 -11.48
N GLN A 16 0.82 -15.92 -10.44
CA GLN A 16 0.53 -17.35 -10.41
C GLN A 16 -0.10 -17.82 -9.09
N GLY A 17 0.22 -17.16 -7.97
CA GLY A 17 0.00 -17.70 -6.63
C GLY A 17 -1.28 -17.25 -5.95
N GLN A 18 -2.14 -16.48 -6.64
CA GLN A 18 -3.39 -15.94 -6.08
C GLN A 18 -3.18 -15.25 -4.71
N ASP A 19 -1.96 -14.72 -4.48
CA ASP A 19 -1.56 -14.23 -3.17
C ASP A 19 -1.80 -12.72 -3.09
N ALA A 20 -2.94 -12.35 -2.50
CA ALA A 20 -3.32 -10.96 -2.27
C ALA A 20 -2.33 -10.22 -1.34
N THR A 21 -1.65 -10.92 -0.42
CA THR A 21 -0.62 -10.32 0.45
C THR A 21 0.58 -9.89 -0.37
N LYS A 22 1.10 -10.80 -1.20
CA LYS A 22 2.25 -10.53 -2.07
C LYS A 22 1.95 -9.43 -3.09
N ALA A 23 0.77 -9.45 -3.71
CA ALA A 23 0.33 -8.38 -4.59
C ALA A 23 0.24 -7.03 -3.85
N SER A 24 -0.32 -7.02 -2.64
CA SER A 24 -0.43 -5.81 -1.80
C SER A 24 0.93 -5.24 -1.39
N VAL A 25 1.88 -6.08 -0.96
CA VAL A 25 3.25 -5.67 -0.62
C VAL A 25 3.94 -5.06 -1.83
N ARG A 26 3.76 -5.65 -3.02
CA ARG A 26 4.28 -5.11 -4.28
C ARG A 26 3.67 -3.75 -4.61
N ALA A 27 2.35 -3.58 -4.43
CA ALA A 27 1.66 -2.33 -4.71
C ALA A 27 2.17 -1.18 -3.81
N VAL A 28 2.38 -1.46 -2.53
CA VAL A 28 2.97 -0.50 -1.60
C VAL A 28 4.40 -0.14 -1.99
N ARG A 29 5.25 -1.13 -2.28
CA ARG A 29 6.64 -0.88 -2.70
C ARG A 29 6.71 -0.07 -3.99
N ASP A 30 5.81 -0.34 -4.93
CA ASP A 30 5.70 0.41 -6.17
C ASP A 30 5.32 1.88 -5.90
N ALA A 31 4.39 2.12 -4.98
CA ALA A 31 3.95 3.47 -4.62
C ALA A 31 5.07 4.31 -4.01
N ILE A 32 5.82 3.76 -3.03
CA ILE A 32 6.79 4.54 -2.23
C ILE A 32 8.24 4.42 -2.72
N GLY A 33 8.53 3.50 -3.63
CA GLY A 33 9.90 3.11 -3.98
C GLY A 33 10.66 4.10 -4.87
N ARG A 34 9.98 5.13 -5.40
CA ARG A 34 10.53 6.05 -6.40
C ARG A 34 10.52 7.52 -6.00
N ILE A 35 10.13 7.82 -4.76
CA ILE A 35 10.16 9.18 -4.23
C ILE A 35 11.26 9.36 -3.19
N TYR A 36 11.70 10.60 -3.02
CA TYR A 36 12.48 11.02 -1.87
C TYR A 36 11.90 12.34 -1.32
N LEU A 37 11.61 12.38 -0.02
CA LEU A 37 10.90 13.50 0.64
C LEU A 37 11.74 14.11 1.78
N PRO A 38 12.86 14.79 1.47
CA PRO A 38 13.69 15.39 2.51
C PRO A 38 12.93 16.46 3.31
N GLY A 39 11.96 17.13 2.69
CA GLY A 39 11.09 18.12 3.33
C GLY A 39 10.17 17.57 4.42
N LEU A 40 9.97 16.25 4.51
CA LEU A 40 9.21 15.62 5.58
C LEU A 40 10.03 15.49 6.87
N ARG A 41 11.37 15.54 6.79
CA ARG A 41 12.28 15.29 7.91
C ARG A 41 12.03 16.19 9.13
N PRO A 42 11.80 17.52 9.02
CA PRO A 42 11.52 18.37 10.17
C PRO A 42 10.27 17.95 10.96
N PHE A 43 9.24 17.48 10.24
CA PHE A 43 8.01 16.96 10.85
C PHE A 43 8.23 15.60 11.52
N MET A 44 9.22 14.82 11.07
CA MET A 44 9.58 13.54 11.67
C MET A 44 10.43 13.68 12.94
N THR A 45 11.24 14.75 13.05
CA THR A 45 12.14 15.01 14.19
C THR A 45 11.44 15.65 15.39
N GLY A 46 10.30 16.32 15.19
CA GLY A 46 9.52 16.98 16.24
C GLY A 46 8.55 16.08 17.02
N GLY A 47 8.71 14.76 16.94
CA GLY A 47 7.83 13.74 17.50
C GLY A 47 7.20 12.84 16.42
N ALA A 48 7.11 11.55 16.70
CA ALA A 48 6.55 10.54 15.78
C ALA A 48 5.12 10.83 15.31
N GLU A 49 4.37 11.57 16.12
CA GLU A 49 2.92 11.74 16.00
C GLU A 49 2.51 12.86 15.05
N ARG A 50 3.47 13.58 14.46
CA ARG A 50 3.20 14.66 13.51
C ARG A 50 3.01 14.18 12.07
N VAL A 51 3.38 12.94 11.74
CA VAL A 51 3.22 12.37 10.40
C VAL A 51 2.28 11.16 10.51
N GLU A 52 1.22 11.18 9.72
CA GLU A 52 0.22 10.14 9.62
C GLU A 52 0.28 9.52 8.23
N ILE A 53 0.34 8.19 8.15
CA ILE A 53 0.37 7.44 6.90
C ILE A 53 -0.87 6.55 6.84
N VAL A 54 -1.68 6.72 5.80
CA VAL A 54 -2.84 5.86 5.50
C VAL A 54 -2.61 5.19 4.16
N VAL A 55 -2.72 3.86 4.13
CA VAL A 55 -2.50 3.04 2.95
C VAL A 55 -3.83 2.41 2.58
N ARG A 56 -4.35 2.78 1.42
CA ARG A 56 -5.56 2.17 0.86
C ARG A 56 -5.18 1.16 -0.18
N LEU A 57 -5.58 -0.08 0.02
CA LEU A 57 -5.39 -1.18 -0.91
C LEU A 57 -6.72 -1.54 -1.54
N ALA A 58 -6.82 -1.36 -2.86
CA ALA A 58 -7.93 -1.87 -3.64
C ALA A 58 -7.65 -3.33 -3.98
N VAL A 59 -8.35 -4.23 -3.29
CA VAL A 59 -8.13 -5.69 -3.37
C VAL A 59 -9.30 -6.35 -4.11
N PRO A 60 -9.04 -7.26 -5.05
CA PRO A 60 -10.09 -8.00 -5.74
C PRO A 60 -10.92 -8.85 -4.78
N ASP A 61 -12.24 -8.85 -5.01
CA ASP A 61 -13.11 -9.83 -4.39
C ASP A 61 -12.67 -11.26 -4.79
N GLY A 62 -12.66 -12.17 -3.82
CA GLY A 62 -12.22 -13.56 -4.02
C GLY A 62 -10.71 -13.79 -3.99
N ALA A 63 -9.87 -12.75 -3.91
CA ALA A 63 -8.41 -12.90 -3.78
C ALA A 63 -7.94 -13.30 -2.37
N GLY A 64 -8.86 -13.36 -1.40
CA GLY A 64 -8.55 -13.49 0.01
C GLY A 64 -8.13 -12.16 0.64
N LYS A 65 -8.04 -12.15 1.98
CA LYS A 65 -7.66 -10.95 2.74
C LYS A 65 -6.14 -10.87 2.85
N PRO A 66 -5.48 -9.79 2.41
CA PRO A 66 -4.05 -9.60 2.62
C PRO A 66 -3.67 -9.62 4.10
N ASP A 67 -2.48 -10.09 4.43
CA ASP A 67 -1.90 -9.94 5.77
C ASP A 67 -1.50 -8.45 5.99
N PRO A 68 -2.19 -7.73 6.89
CA PRO A 68 -1.92 -6.32 7.13
C PRO A 68 -0.52 -6.10 7.74
N GLU A 69 0.03 -7.05 8.49
CA GLU A 69 1.36 -6.89 9.10
C GLU A 69 2.48 -7.08 8.08
N ALA A 70 2.32 -8.01 7.13
CA ALA A 70 3.22 -8.14 5.99
C ALA A 70 3.23 -6.86 5.13
N VAL A 71 2.06 -6.27 4.88
CA VAL A 71 1.92 -5.00 4.16
C VAL A 71 2.58 -3.86 4.96
N ARG A 72 2.31 -3.76 6.27
CA ARG A 72 2.88 -2.74 7.15
C ARG A 72 4.41 -2.81 7.18
N SER A 73 4.96 -4.03 7.16
CA SER A 73 6.41 -4.29 7.15
C SER A 73 7.10 -3.82 5.87
N ALA A 74 6.34 -3.49 4.80
CA ALA A 74 6.90 -2.89 3.60
C ALA A 74 7.24 -1.39 3.78
N PHE A 75 6.72 -0.72 4.82
CA PHE A 75 7.02 0.68 5.10
C PHE A 75 8.29 0.86 5.93
N PRO A 76 9.18 1.78 5.55
CA PRO A 76 10.34 2.12 6.35
C PRO A 76 9.93 2.91 7.61
N HIS A 77 10.17 2.33 8.78
CA HIS A 77 10.34 3.00 10.08
C HIS A 77 9.16 3.82 10.67
N ARG A 78 7.91 3.60 10.24
CA ARG A 78 6.71 4.16 10.92
C ARG A 78 5.52 3.19 10.84
N PRO A 79 4.63 3.17 11.87
CA PRO A 79 3.35 2.50 11.74
C PRO A 79 2.49 3.23 10.71
N ALA A 80 1.99 2.49 9.72
CA ALA A 80 0.97 2.95 8.77
C ALA A 80 -0.39 2.32 9.10
N THR A 81 -1.47 3.06 8.89
CA THR A 81 -2.83 2.50 8.93
C THR A 81 -3.12 1.84 7.60
N ILE A 82 -3.48 0.56 7.62
CA ILE A 82 -3.82 -0.20 6.42
C ILE A 82 -5.34 -0.30 6.30
N GLU A 83 -5.88 0.26 5.23
CA GLU A 83 -7.29 0.17 4.85
C GLU A 83 -7.40 -0.70 3.59
N MET A 84 -8.29 -1.69 3.61
CA MET A 84 -8.58 -2.53 2.46
C MET A 84 -9.97 -2.15 1.95
N VAL A 85 -10.07 -1.90 0.65
CA VAL A 85 -11.32 -1.54 -0.02
C VAL A 85 -11.56 -2.47 -1.22
N PRO A 86 -12.82 -2.73 -1.60
CA PRO A 86 -13.12 -3.46 -2.83
C PRO A 86 -12.52 -2.75 -4.05
N GLY A 87 -11.94 -3.52 -4.98
CA GLY A 87 -11.38 -3.00 -6.22
C GLY A 87 -10.37 -3.96 -6.85
N GLY A 88 -9.28 -3.46 -7.43
CA GLY A 88 -8.26 -4.32 -8.06
C GLY A 88 -8.81 -5.15 -9.22
N MET A 89 -8.12 -6.24 -9.56
CA MET A 89 -8.59 -7.23 -10.54
C MET A 89 -8.06 -8.65 -10.29
N LEU A 90 -8.93 -9.65 -10.45
CA LEU A 90 -8.54 -11.03 -10.77
C LEU A 90 -8.78 -11.25 -12.26
N THR A 91 -7.74 -11.69 -12.98
CA THR A 91 -7.88 -12.11 -14.39
C THR A 91 -7.37 -13.55 -14.53
N PRO A 92 -7.97 -14.40 -15.39
CA PRO A 92 -7.45 -15.74 -15.62
C PRO A 92 -5.96 -15.73 -15.96
N ASN A 93 -5.19 -16.68 -15.42
CA ASN A 93 -3.75 -16.80 -15.68
C ASN A 93 -3.41 -17.43 -17.04
N GLY A 94 -4.42 -17.89 -17.79
CA GLY A 94 -4.26 -18.57 -19.08
C GLY A 94 -3.91 -20.06 -19.00
N LEU A 95 -3.74 -20.63 -17.79
CA LEU A 95 -3.43 -22.05 -17.56
C LEU A 95 -4.65 -22.88 -17.15
N GLY A 96 -5.77 -22.22 -16.80
CA GLY A 96 -7.04 -22.88 -16.44
C GLY A 96 -7.12 -23.34 -14.98
N ASP A 97 -6.11 -23.05 -14.17
CA ASP A 97 -5.99 -23.46 -12.77
C ASP A 97 -5.92 -22.27 -11.79
N GLY A 98 -5.94 -21.03 -12.29
CA GLY A 98 -5.76 -19.88 -11.42
C GLY A 98 -5.98 -18.51 -12.04
N HIS A 99 -5.62 -17.49 -11.25
CA HIS A 99 -5.81 -16.08 -11.58
C HIS A 99 -4.52 -15.30 -11.29
N ILE A 100 -4.28 -14.27 -12.10
CA ILE A 100 -3.36 -13.18 -11.77
C ILE A 100 -4.10 -12.23 -10.84
N CYS A 101 -3.51 -11.94 -9.67
CA CYS A 101 -4.04 -11.01 -8.68
C CYS A 101 -3.38 -9.64 -8.82
N ILE A 102 -4.18 -8.61 -9.05
CA ILE A 102 -3.74 -7.23 -9.24
C ILE A 102 -4.35 -6.37 -8.15
N VAL A 103 -3.49 -5.69 -7.39
CA VAL A 103 -3.85 -4.79 -6.29
C VAL A 103 -3.33 -3.40 -6.59
N ASN A 104 -4.17 -2.38 -6.38
CA ASN A 104 -3.75 -0.98 -6.42
C ASN A 104 -3.53 -0.46 -5.00
N ALA A 105 -2.55 0.42 -4.83
CA ALA A 105 -2.28 1.11 -3.58
C ALA A 105 -2.40 2.62 -3.76
N ALA A 106 -2.99 3.30 -2.78
CA ALA A 106 -2.88 4.74 -2.58
C ALA A 106 -2.31 5.00 -1.17
N VAL A 107 -1.14 5.63 -1.10
CA VAL A 107 -0.44 5.97 0.14
C VAL A 107 -0.58 7.45 0.38
N GLU A 108 -1.38 7.80 1.38
CA GLU A 108 -1.62 9.17 1.82
C GLU A 108 -0.69 9.51 2.97
N VAL A 109 0.08 10.59 2.85
CA VAL A 109 0.90 11.14 3.92
C VAL A 109 0.30 12.49 4.33
N ALA A 110 -0.04 12.59 5.61
CA ALA A 110 -0.54 13.81 6.22
C ALA A 110 0.36 14.27 7.36
N VAL A 111 0.42 15.58 7.59
CA VAL A 111 1.09 16.16 8.75
C VAL A 111 0.08 16.82 9.69
N ARG A 112 0.36 16.75 10.98
CA ARG A 112 -0.37 17.49 12.03
C ARG A 112 0.46 18.70 12.43
N GLN A 113 -0.08 19.88 12.12
CA GLN A 113 0.43 21.16 12.59
C GLN A 113 -0.12 21.46 13.99
#